data_AF-A0A7V5F0I2-F1
#
_entry.id   AF-A0A7V5F0I2-F1
#
_cell.length_a   1.000
_cell.length_b   1.000
_cell.length_c   1.000
_cell.angle_alpha   90.00
_cell.angle_beta   90.00
_cell.angle_gamma   90.00
#
_symmetry.space_group_name_H-M   'P 1'
#
loop_
_entity.id
_entity.type
_entity.pdbx_description
1 polymer ?
#
loop_
_entity_poly.entity_id
_entity_poly.type
_entity_poly.pdbx_seq_one_letter_code
_entity_poly.pdbx_strand_id
1 'polypeptide(L)' 'MNQRISITLPEKTIHLIDYMATKRSRSHFIDKALKYYMEQVGKADLRERLKQGAIDRAERDLNVAGEWNALEEEAWQKR' A
#
# COMPACT_ATOMS: atom_id res chain seq x y z
N MET A 1 -15.23 19.36 0.40
CA MET A 1 -15.66 20.08 -0.83
C MET A 1 -15.89 19.05 -1.90
N ASN A 2 -16.99 19.13 -2.66
CA ASN A 2 -17.30 18.16 -3.72
C ASN A 2 -17.19 18.85 -5.08
N GLN A 3 -16.46 18.24 -6.02
CA GLN A 3 -16.42 18.67 -7.43
C GLN A 3 -17.24 17.70 -8.29
N ARG A 4 -18.01 18.24 -9.23
CA ARG A 4 -18.76 17.44 -10.20
C ARG A 4 -17.91 17.26 -11.46
N ILE A 5 -17.63 16.01 -11.80
CA ILE A 5 -16.90 15.61 -13.00
C ILE A 5 -17.80 14.73 -13.88
N SER A 6 -17.66 14.84 -15.20
CA SER A 6 -18.28 13.92 -16.15
C SER A 6 -17.25 12.87 -16.53
N ILE A 7 -17.58 11.59 -16.31
CA ILE A 7 -16.71 10.46 -16.64
C ILE A 7 -17.48 9.47 -17.51
N THR A 8 -16.81 8.93 -18.52
CA THR A 8 -17.35 7.86 -19.35
C THR A 8 -16.87 6.53 -18.78
N LEU A 9 -17.82 5.65 -18.42
CA LEU A 9 -17.54 4.32 -17.91
C LEU A 9 -18.20 3.28 -18.83
N PRO A 10 -17.62 2.07 -18.95
CA PRO A 10 -18.27 0.98 -19.65
C PRO A 10 -19.65 0.69 -19.05
N GLU A 11 -20.62 0.36 -19.90
CA GLU A 11 -22.00 0.10 -19.50
C GLU A 11 -22.08 -1.01 -18.43
N LYS A 12 -21.27 -2.07 -18.59
CA LYS A 12 -21.14 -3.15 -17.60
C LYS A 12 -20.74 -2.64 -16.21
N THR A 13 -19.84 -1.66 -16.13
CA THR A 13 -19.41 -1.05 -14.87
C THR A 13 -20.52 -0.21 -14.24
N ILE A 14 -21.28 0.52 -15.06
CA ILE A 14 -22.45 1.27 -14.60
C ILE A 14 -23.50 0.33 -14.01
N HIS A 15 -23.77 -0.81 -14.66
CA HIS A 15 -24.68 -1.83 -14.12
C HIS A 15 -24.21 -2.40 -12.78
N LEU A 16 -22.92 -2.67 -12.63
CA LEU A 16 -22.36 -3.13 -11.34
C LEU A 16 -22.51 -2.09 -10.24
N ILE A 17 -22.30 -0.81 -10.56
CA ILE A 17 -22.51 0.29 -9.61
C ILE A 17 -24.00 0.37 -9.24
N ASP A 18 -24.91 0.23 -10.21
CA ASP A 18 -26.36 0.28 -9.97
C ASP A 18 -26.88 -0.90 -9.17
N TYR A 19 -26.24 -2.06 -9.30
CA TYR A 19 -26.53 -3.23 -8.49
C TYR A 19 -26.09 -3.04 -7.04
N MET A 20 -24.90 -2.47 -6.82
CA MET A 20 -24.32 -2.32 -5.48
C MET A 20 -24.75 -1.05 -4.74
N ALA A 21 -25.20 -0.02 -5.46
CA ALA A 21 -25.50 1.29 -4.91
C ALA A 21 -26.78 1.88 -5.53
N THR A 22 -27.65 2.43 -4.68
CA THR A 22 -28.82 3.18 -5.16
C THR A 22 -28.36 4.45 -5.89
N LYS A 23 -29.19 4.99 -6.80
CA LYS A 23 -28.86 6.18 -7.61
C LYS A 23 -28.30 7.36 -6.81
N ARG A 24 -28.72 7.53 -5.55
CA ARG A 24 -28.29 8.63 -4.67
C ARG A 24 -26.90 8.39 -4.03
N SER A 25 -26.40 7.16 -4.01
CA SER A 25 -25.11 6.79 -3.43
C SER A 25 -24.03 6.45 -4.44
N ARG A 26 -24.28 6.55 -5.76
CA ARG A 26 -23.28 6.28 -6.82
C ARG A 26 -21.97 7.05 -6.62
N SER A 27 -22.04 8.38 -6.38
CA SER A 27 -20.84 9.20 -6.16
C SER A 27 -20.08 8.80 -4.90
N HIS A 28 -20.79 8.44 -3.84
CA HIS A 28 -20.18 7.96 -2.59
C HIS A 28 -19.53 6.59 -2.77
N PHE A 29 -20.18 5.70 -3.53
CA PHE A 29 -19.65 4.39 -3.87
C PHE A 29 -18.36 4.52 -4.70
N ILE A 30 -18.36 5.38 -5.72
CA ILE A 30 -17.18 5.65 -6.56
C ILE A 30 -16.04 6.24 -5.71
N ASP A 31 -16.30 7.21 -4.84
CA ASP A 31 -15.29 7.79 -3.94
C ASP A 31 -14.67 6.71 -3.03
N LYS A 32 -15.49 5.85 -2.43
CA LYS A 32 -15.02 4.75 -1.58
C LYS A 32 -14.20 3.73 -2.36
N ALA A 33 -14.66 3.35 -3.56
CA ALA A 33 -13.95 2.40 -4.42
C ALA A 33 -12.58 2.95 -4.86
N LEU A 34 -12.51 4.24 -5.21
CA LEU A 34 -11.27 4.89 -5.62
C LEU A 34 -10.27 4.97 -4.46
N LYS A 35 -10.72 5.38 -3.26
CA LYS A 35 -9.88 5.38 -2.05
C LYS A 35 -9.32 4.00 -1.74
N TYR A 36 -10.17 2.98 -1.80
CA TYR A 36 -9.75 1.60 -1.57
C TYR A 36 -8.70 1.16 -2.62
N TYR A 37 -8.95 1.43 -3.90
CA TYR A 37 -8.02 1.09 -4.96
C TYR A 37 -6.66 1.78 -4.77
N MET A 38 -6.64 3.08 -4.48
CA MET A 38 -5.41 3.83 -4.23
C MET A 38 -4.64 3.29 -3.03
N GLU A 39 -5.34 2.92 -1.95
CA GLU A 39 -4.71 2.31 -0.78
C GLU A 39 -4.05 0.96 -1.12
N GLN A 40 -4.72 0.12 -1.91
CA GLN A 40 -4.16 -1.18 -2.30
C GLN A 40 -2.98 -1.05 -3.26
N VAL A 41 -3.09 -0.20 -4.29
CA VAL A 41 -2.00 0.06 -5.23
C VAL A 41 -0.80 0.68 -4.51
N GLY A 42 -1.05 1.66 -3.64
CA GLY A 42 0.01 2.29 -2.84
C GLY A 42 0.72 1.30 -1.93
N LYS A 43 0.00 0.36 -1.30
CA LYS A 43 0.60 -0.71 -0.48
C LYS A 43 1.47 -1.65 -1.30
N ALA A 44 1.04 -2.01 -2.52
CA ALA A 44 1.81 -2.88 -3.39
C ALA A 44 3.13 -2.21 -3.86
N ASP A 45 3.04 -0.96 -4.32
CA ASP A 45 4.22 -0.17 -4.71
C ASP A 45 5.19 0.03 -3.53
N LEU A 46 4.65 0.39 -2.36
CA LEU A 46 5.46 0.57 -1.15
C LEU A 46 6.19 -0.72 -0.76
N ARG A 47 5.52 -1.88 -0.83
CA ARG A 47 6.16 -3.17 -0.53
C ARG A 47 7.31 -3.46 -1.47
N GLU A 48 7.13 -3.24 -2.77
CA GLU A 48 8.20 -3.49 -3.74
C GLU A 48 9.38 -2.55 -3.54
N ARG A 49 9.11 -1.28 -3.27
CA ARG A 49 10.17 -0.29 -2.96
C ARG A 49 10.91 -0.62 -1.67
N LEU A 50 10.22 -1.08 -0.64
CA LEU A 50 10.84 -1.53 0.61
C LEU A 50 11.72 -2.76 0.38
N LYS A 51 11.22 -3.74 -0.37
CA LYS A 51 11.97 -4.94 -0.74
C LYS A 51 13.23 -4.59 -1.53
N GLN A 52 13.11 -3.77 -2.58
CA GLN A 52 14.25 -3.35 -3.38
C GLN A 52 15.27 -2.61 -2.52
N GLY A 53 14.82 -1.67 -1.69
CA GLY A 53 15.72 -0.97 -0.78
C GLY A 53 16.44 -1.89 0.21
N ALA A 54 15.79 -2.95 0.70
CA ALA A 54 16.43 -3.94 1.57
C ALA A 54 17.49 -4.75 0.82
N ILE A 55 17.23 -5.12 -0.44
CA ILE A 55 18.20 -5.80 -1.30
C ILE A 55 19.40 -4.89 -1.58
N ASP A 56 19.15 -3.64 -1.98
CA ASP A 56 20.19 -2.67 -2.32
C ASP A 56 21.12 -2.35 -1.16
N ARG A 57 20.60 -2.42 0.09
CA ARG A 57 21.36 -2.13 1.31
C ARG A 57 21.89 -3.37 2.02
N ALA A 58 21.62 -4.58 1.51
CA ALA A 58 21.91 -5.83 2.20
C ALA A 58 23.38 -5.95 2.64
N GLU A 59 24.33 -5.58 1.78
CA GLU A 59 25.77 -5.64 2.10
C GLU A 59 26.14 -4.69 3.26
N ARG A 60 25.68 -3.44 3.19
CA ARG A 60 25.91 -2.46 4.25
C ARG A 60 25.29 -2.93 5.56
N ASP A 61 24.03 -3.37 5.52
CA ASP A 61 23.28 -3.75 6.70
C ASP A 61 23.91 -4.99 7.37
N LEU A 62 24.43 -5.94 6.58
CA LEU A 62 25.20 -7.08 7.08
C LEU A 62 26.53 -6.68 7.72
N ASN A 63 27.27 -5.75 7.11
CA ASN A 63 28.53 -5.26 7.67
C ASN A 63 28.30 -4.57 9.03
N VAL A 64 27.29 -3.70 9.11
CA VAL A 64 26.92 -3.04 10.35
C VAL A 64 26.48 -4.05 11.40
N ALA A 65 25.66 -5.04 11.05
CA ALA A 65 25.28 -6.10 11.98
C ALA A 65 26.50 -6.89 12.50
N GLY A 66 27.45 -7.19 11.61
CA GLY A 66 28.69 -7.88 11.95
C GLY A 66 29.56 -7.11 12.94
N GLU A 67 29.68 -5.79 12.78
CA GLU A 67 30.43 -4.92 13.69
C GLU A 67 29.88 -4.94 15.13
N TRP A 68 28.56 -5.08 15.27
CA TRP A 68 27.88 -5.03 16.56
C TRP A 68 27.70 -6.41 17.22
N ASN A 69 27.87 -7.51 16.47
CA ASN A 69 27.59 -8.87 16.93
C ASN A 69 28.35 -9.25 18.22
N ALA A 70 29.61 -8.84 18.36
CA ALA A 70 30.41 -9.15 19.55
C ALA A 70 29.84 -8.53 20.84
N LEU A 71 29.31 -7.30 20.76
CA LEU A 71 28.71 -6.61 21.91
C LEU A 71 27.35 -7.24 22.28
N GLU A 72 26.59 -7.70 21.29
CA GLU A 72 25.31 -8.36 21.50
C GLU A 72 25.46 -9.76 22.11
N GLU A 73 26.41 -10.57 21.62
CA GLU A 73 26.68 -11.90 22.18
C GLU A 73 27.10 -11.83 23.66
N GLU A 74 27.95 -10.88 24.03
CA GLU A 74 28.35 -10.67 25.43
C GLU A 74 27.19 -10.26 26.33
N ALA A 75 26.24 -9.46 25.83
CA ALA A 75 25.06 -9.04 26.58
C ALA A 75 24.03 -10.17 26.72
N TRP A 76 23.90 -11.03 25.70
CA TRP A 76 22.99 -12.17 25.70
C TRP A 76 23.45 -13.29 26.64
N GLN A 77 24.75 -13.59 26.70
CA GLN A 77 25.32 -14.63 27.57
C GLN A 77 25.33 -14.26 29.07
N LYS A 78 25.13 -12.98 29.40
CA LYS A 78 25.08 -12.47 30.79
C LYS A 78 23.65 -12.45 31.37
N ARG A 79 22.65 -12.95 30.66
CA ARG A 79 21.28 -13.17 31.14
C ARG A 79 21.07 -14.62 31.57
#